data_AF-A0A1G9PR43-F1
#
_entry.id   AF-A0A1G9PR43-F1
#
_cell.length_a   1.000
_cell.length_b   1.000
_cell.length_c   1.000
_cell.angle_alpha   90.00
_cell.angle_beta   90.00
_cell.angle_gamma   90.00
#
_symmetry.space_group_name_H-M   'P 1'
#
loop_
_entity.id
_entity.type
_entity.pdbx_description
1 polymer ?
#
loop_
_entity_poly.entity_id
_entity_poly.type
_entity_poly.pdbx_seq_one_letter_code
_entity_poly.pdbx_strand_id
1 'polypeptide(L)'
;MPRATIHELRRSGVSQEDIELAKATQAAQRRNGAPVQSIAVLVGAAQPRQHHSPNPPADLTDRALRRRGAYDQAALLADQQALQESSPERALKARQAATTLKELSASNQIEFDFFGGNVSIAFQFQDAVTDRLNKQAPTLGARDRALATLGQITRHLAWQSYECAKTAADLCDIL
;
A
#
# COMPACT_ATOMS: atom_id res chain seq x y z
N MET A 1 12.31 -1.96 27.94
CA MET A 1 13.42 -1.74 28.89
C MET A 1 13.96 -0.34 28.65
N PRO A 2 13.95 0.54 29.67
CA PRO A 2 14.52 1.88 29.55
C PRO A 2 16.04 1.76 29.35
N ARG A 3 16.66 2.77 28.71
CA ARG A 3 18.10 2.81 28.45
C ARG A 3 18.83 2.83 29.80
N ALA A 4 19.49 1.73 30.18
CA ALA A 4 20.32 1.71 31.38
C ALA A 4 21.41 2.78 31.25
N THR A 5 21.52 3.61 32.28
CA THR A 5 22.48 4.71 32.32
C THR A 5 23.88 4.19 32.61
N ILE A 6 24.93 4.93 32.21
CA ILE A 6 26.32 4.55 32.47
C ILE A 6 26.58 4.39 33.98
N HIS A 7 25.90 5.19 34.81
CA HIS A 7 25.98 5.09 36.26
C HIS A 7 25.43 3.74 36.76
N GLU A 8 24.31 3.27 36.22
CA GLU A 8 23.72 1.96 36.55
C GLU A 8 24.62 0.80 36.10
N LEU A 9 25.25 0.91 34.93
CA LEU A 9 26.19 -0.11 34.42
C LEU A 9 27.45 -0.24 35.30
N ARG A 10 27.98 0.88 35.80
CA ARG A 10 29.10 0.85 36.77
C ARG A 10 28.67 0.19 38.08
N ARG A 11 27.45 0.46 38.54
CA ARG A 11 26.89 -0.13 39.76
C ARG A 11 26.64 -1.63 39.62
N SER A 12 26.38 -2.13 38.41
CA SER A 12 26.25 -3.56 38.12
C SER A 12 27.58 -4.28 37.93
N GLY A 13 28.72 -3.63 38.18
CA GLY A 13 30.05 -4.26 38.15
C GLY A 13 30.71 -4.28 36.77
N VAL A 14 30.21 -3.51 35.80
CA VAL A 14 30.85 -3.38 34.48
C VAL A 14 32.14 -2.56 34.60
N SER A 15 33.23 -3.05 34.03
CA SER A 15 34.53 -2.38 34.07
C SER A 15 34.51 -1.08 33.26
N GLN A 16 35.36 -0.12 33.64
CA GLN A 16 35.48 1.14 32.92
C GLN A 16 36.02 0.93 31.50
N GLU A 17 36.91 -0.04 31.32
CA GLU A 17 37.49 -0.42 30.03
C GLU A 17 36.41 -0.95 29.07
N ASP A 18 35.50 -1.80 29.56
CA ASP A 18 34.38 -2.31 28.74
C ASP A 18 33.42 -1.20 28.31
N ILE A 19 33.19 -0.21 29.18
CA ILE A 19 32.35 0.96 28.85
C ILE A 19 33.01 1.82 27.77
N GLU A 20 34.33 1.98 27.82
CA GLU A 20 35.09 2.75 26.82
C GLU A 20 35.15 2.03 25.47
N LEU A 21 35.36 0.71 25.49
CA LEU A 21 35.27 -0.15 24.31
C LEU A 21 33.87 -0.09 23.66
N ALA A 22 32.81 -0.14 24.49
CA ALA A 22 31.43 -0.01 24.03
C ALA A 22 31.12 1.37 23.44
N LYS A 23 31.74 2.46 23.94
CA LYS A 23 31.62 3.80 23.34
C LYS A 23 32.33 3.87 21.98
N ALA A 24 33.52 3.29 21.87
CA ALA A 24 34.28 3.28 20.62
C ALA A 24 33.56 2.49 19.52
N THR A 25 33.01 1.32 19.86
CA THR A 25 32.21 0.50 18.94
C THR A 25 30.91 1.20 18.53
N GLN A 26 30.22 1.87 19.46
CA GLN A 26 29.05 2.68 19.13
C GLN A 26 29.38 3.84 18.18
N ALA A 27 30.53 4.50 18.37
CA ALA A 27 31.00 5.57 17.48
C ALA A 27 31.34 5.04 16.08
N ALA A 28 31.94 3.85 15.99
CA ALA A 28 32.20 3.19 14.72
C ALA A 28 30.90 2.82 13.98
N GLN A 29 29.88 2.31 14.69
CA GLN A 29 28.55 2.03 14.11
C GLN A 29 27.91 3.28 13.52
N ARG A 30 28.01 4.43 14.21
CA ARG A 30 27.50 5.72 13.71
C ARG A 30 28.24 6.18 12.45
N ARG A 31 29.56 6.00 12.38
CA ARG A 31 30.36 6.38 11.21
C ARG A 31 30.05 5.51 9.99
N ASN A 32 29.79 4.22 10.21
CA ASN A 32 29.56 3.26 9.14
C ASN A 32 28.08 3.15 8.70
N GLY A 33 27.17 3.91 9.33
CA GLY A 33 25.73 3.85 9.03
C GLY A 33 25.04 2.55 9.47
N ALA A 34 25.70 1.74 10.30
CA ALA A 34 25.14 0.50 10.84
C ALA A 34 24.14 0.80 11.98
N PRO A 35 23.16 -0.08 12.25
CA PRO A 35 22.21 0.12 13.34
C PRO A 35 22.94 0.27 14.68
N VAL A 36 22.76 1.44 15.31
CA VAL A 36 23.49 1.82 16.52
C VAL A 36 22.93 1.09 17.73
N GLN A 37 23.72 0.18 18.30
CA GLN A 37 23.35 -0.53 19.52
C GLN A 37 23.61 0.34 20.77
N SER A 38 22.86 0.08 21.84
CA SER A 38 23.07 0.78 23.11
C SER A 38 24.30 0.22 23.85
N ILE A 39 24.96 1.05 24.66
CA ILE A 39 26.14 0.65 25.44
C ILE A 39 25.81 -0.56 26.35
N ALA A 40 24.63 -0.58 26.97
CA ALA A 40 24.19 -1.70 27.78
C ALA A 40 24.07 -3.03 26.99
N VAL A 41 23.73 -2.96 25.71
CA VAL A 41 23.67 -4.14 24.82
C VAL A 41 25.07 -4.58 24.40
N LEU A 42 25.95 -3.62 24.09
CA LEU A 42 27.32 -3.89 23.68
C LEU A 42 28.16 -4.55 24.80
N VAL A 43 27.88 -4.22 26.05
CA VAL A 43 28.54 -4.83 27.22
C VAL A 43 27.79 -6.08 27.74
N GLY A 44 26.75 -6.55 27.03
CA GLY A 44 25.99 -7.76 27.39
C GLY A 44 25.08 -7.61 28.61
N ALA A 45 24.98 -6.43 29.21
CA ALA A 45 24.12 -6.14 30.35
C ALA A 45 22.63 -6.03 29.99
N ALA A 46 22.29 -5.93 28.71
CA ALA A 46 20.91 -5.90 28.21
C ALA A 46 20.77 -6.66 26.89
N GLN A 47 19.63 -7.29 26.68
CA GLN A 47 19.32 -7.93 25.40
C GLN A 47 18.99 -6.86 24.34
N PRO A 48 19.43 -7.04 23.07
CA PRO A 48 19.04 -6.18 21.98
C PRO A 48 17.52 -6.19 21.84
N ARG A 49 16.94 -5.00 21.65
CA ARG A 49 15.50 -4.87 21.44
C ARG A 49 15.17 -5.57 20.11
N GLN A 50 14.29 -6.57 20.15
CA GLN A 50 13.80 -7.19 18.93
C GLN A 50 13.15 -6.09 18.08
N HIS A 51 13.70 -5.87 16.89
CA HIS A 51 13.16 -4.92 15.95
C HIS A 51 11.83 -5.48 15.44
N HIS A 52 10.71 -4.98 15.96
CA HIS A 52 9.43 -5.23 15.32
C HIS A 52 9.45 -4.51 13.98
N SER A 53 9.38 -5.26 12.87
CA SER A 53 9.08 -4.62 11.59
C SER A 53 7.73 -3.92 11.76
N PRO A 54 7.60 -2.65 11.31
CA PRO A 54 6.30 -1.96 11.36
C PRO A 54 5.23 -2.70 10.55
N ASN A 55 5.66 -3.55 9.59
CA ASN A 55 4.81 -4.44 8.82
C ASN A 55 5.23 -5.90 9.07
N PRO A 56 4.64 -6.60 10.06
CA PRO A 56 4.79 -8.05 10.16
C PRO A 56 4.13 -8.73 8.95
N PRO A 57 4.63 -9.88 8.49
CA PRO A 57 3.95 -10.65 7.46
C PRO A 57 2.57 -11.05 7.99
N ALA A 58 1.55 -10.92 7.15
CA ALA A 58 0.23 -11.41 7.53
C ALA A 58 0.30 -12.94 7.56
N ASP A 59 -0.02 -13.54 8.71
CA ASP A 59 -0.11 -14.99 8.85
C ASP A 59 -1.35 -15.47 8.10
N LEU A 60 -1.16 -15.88 6.85
CA LEU A 60 -2.26 -16.26 5.98
C LEU A 60 -2.65 -17.70 6.25
N THR A 61 -3.78 -17.88 6.93
CA THR A 61 -4.37 -19.21 7.11
C THR A 61 -4.58 -19.91 5.76
N ASP A 62 -4.38 -21.23 5.72
CA ASP A 62 -4.62 -22.07 4.54
C ASP A 62 -6.00 -21.81 3.90
N ARG A 63 -7.00 -21.49 4.71
CA ARG A 63 -8.36 -21.18 4.23
C ARG A 63 -8.43 -19.89 3.41
N ALA A 64 -7.63 -18.88 3.76
CA ALA A 64 -7.52 -17.62 3.03
C ALA A 64 -6.75 -17.79 1.71
N LEU A 65 -5.73 -18.65 1.70
CA LEU A 65 -4.94 -18.96 0.51
C LEU A 65 -5.68 -19.87 -0.48
N ARG A 66 -6.47 -20.85 0.00
CA ARG A 66 -7.21 -21.81 -0.84
C ARG A 66 -8.16 -21.18 -1.87
N ARG A 67 -8.64 -19.95 -1.64
CA ARG A 67 -9.49 -19.23 -2.60
C ARG A 67 -8.69 -18.53 -3.71
N ARG A 68 -7.37 -18.44 -3.59
CA ARG A 68 -6.46 -17.80 -4.55
C ARG A 68 -5.73 -18.87 -5.37
N GLY A 69 -5.45 -18.58 -6.64
CA GLY A 69 -4.67 -19.47 -7.50
C GLY A 69 -3.24 -19.65 -6.99
N ALA A 70 -2.56 -20.74 -7.38
CA ALA A 70 -1.20 -21.05 -6.91
C ALA A 70 -0.19 -19.92 -7.21
N TYR A 71 -0.32 -19.28 -8.38
CA TYR A 71 0.48 -18.12 -8.76
C TYR A 71 0.21 -16.89 -7.89
N ASP A 72 -1.05 -16.62 -7.50
CA ASP A 72 -1.40 -15.52 -6.61
C ASP A 72 -0.88 -15.72 -5.18
N GLN A 73 -0.86 -16.97 -4.71
CA GLN A 73 -0.28 -17.33 -3.42
C GLN A 73 1.23 -17.07 -3.42
N ALA A 74 1.93 -17.52 -4.47
CA ALA A 74 3.36 -17.30 -4.63
C ALA A 74 3.69 -15.80 -4.75
N ALA A 75 2.89 -15.04 -5.50
CA ALA A 75 3.06 -13.60 -5.62
C ALA A 75 2.92 -12.86 -4.29
N LEU A 76 1.92 -13.24 -3.48
CA LEU A 76 1.72 -12.63 -2.17
C LEU A 76 2.88 -12.92 -1.22
N LEU A 77 3.38 -14.16 -1.21
CA LEU A 77 4.54 -14.52 -0.38
C LEU A 77 5.79 -13.71 -0.79
N ALA A 78 6.01 -13.52 -2.09
CA ALA A 78 7.11 -12.69 -2.60
C ALA A 78 6.98 -11.22 -2.17
N ASP A 79 5.76 -10.66 -2.20
CA ASP A 79 5.48 -9.29 -1.73
C ASP A 79 5.70 -9.15 -0.21
N GLN A 80 5.28 -10.14 0.59
CA GLN A 80 5.54 -10.13 2.04
C GLN A 80 7.03 -10.17 2.36
N GLN A 81 7.80 -10.99 1.64
CA GLN A 81 9.24 -11.06 1.80
C GLN A 81 9.91 -9.73 1.42
N ALA A 82 9.43 -9.07 0.35
CA ALA A 82 9.94 -7.77 -0.06
C ALA A 82 9.75 -6.68 1.01
N LEU A 83 8.73 -6.78 1.87
CA LEU A 83 8.48 -5.84 2.97
C LEU A 83 9.43 -6.03 4.16
N GLN A 84 10.00 -7.23 4.32
CA GLN A 84 10.94 -7.55 5.39
C GLN A 84 12.40 -7.41 4.98
N GLU A 85 12.66 -7.36 3.67
CA GLU A 85 14.02 -7.33 3.13
C GLU A 85 14.71 -6.01 3.49
N SER A 86 15.91 -6.09 4.06
CA SER A 86 16.71 -4.93 4.48
C SER A 86 17.44 -4.26 3.31
N SER A 87 17.67 -5.01 2.22
CA SER A 87 18.38 -4.52 1.04
C SER A 87 17.40 -4.05 -0.05
N PRO A 88 17.51 -2.80 -0.53
CA PRO A 88 16.54 -2.21 -1.45
C PRO A 88 16.55 -2.92 -2.82
N GLU A 89 17.70 -3.42 -3.27
CA GLU A 89 17.82 -4.12 -4.54
C GLU A 89 17.12 -5.48 -4.55
N ARG A 90 17.21 -6.24 -3.44
CA ARG A 90 16.50 -7.53 -3.33
C ARG A 90 15.01 -7.32 -3.15
N ALA A 91 14.59 -6.28 -2.41
CA ALA A 91 13.19 -5.92 -2.28
C ALA A 91 12.55 -5.58 -3.64
N LEU A 92 13.26 -4.85 -4.50
CA LEU A 92 12.81 -4.55 -5.86
C LEU A 92 12.67 -5.82 -6.71
N LYS A 93 13.67 -6.72 -6.69
CA LYS A 93 13.60 -7.99 -7.41
C LYS A 93 12.45 -8.87 -6.93
N ALA A 94 12.20 -8.92 -5.62
CA ALA A 94 11.09 -9.66 -5.04
C ALA A 94 9.73 -9.08 -5.48
N ARG A 95 9.58 -7.76 -5.54
CA ARG A 95 8.37 -7.10 -6.07
C ARG A 95 8.18 -7.37 -7.57
N GLN A 96 9.25 -7.35 -8.35
CA GLN A 96 9.20 -7.68 -9.78
C GLN A 96 8.78 -9.14 -10.01
N ALA A 97 9.30 -10.06 -9.20
CA ALA A 97 8.86 -11.45 -9.23
C ALA A 97 7.39 -11.59 -8.81
N ALA A 98 6.93 -10.83 -7.83
CA ALA A 98 5.52 -10.83 -7.44
C ALA A 98 4.61 -10.31 -8.56
N THR A 99 5.01 -9.28 -9.31
CA THR A 99 4.26 -8.78 -10.46
C THR A 99 4.20 -9.79 -11.60
N THR A 100 5.31 -10.43 -11.94
CA THR A 100 5.31 -11.46 -13.00
C THR A 100 4.48 -12.68 -12.60
N LEU A 101 4.51 -13.09 -11.33
CA LEU A 101 3.65 -14.15 -10.81
C LEU A 101 2.15 -13.77 -10.86
N LYS A 102 1.80 -12.50 -10.61
CA LYS A 102 0.42 -12.01 -10.79
C LYS A 102 0.00 -11.99 -12.26
N GLU A 103 0.89 -11.67 -13.19
CA GLU A 103 0.61 -11.68 -14.63
C GLU A 103 0.40 -13.10 -15.17
N LEU A 104 1.14 -14.07 -14.64
CA LEU A 104 1.00 -15.50 -14.98
C LEU A 104 -0.25 -16.14 -14.37
N SER A 105 -0.82 -15.50 -13.36
CA SER A 105 -2.05 -15.93 -12.72
C SER A 105 -3.24 -15.76 -13.66
N ALA A 106 -3.88 -16.88 -14.03
CA ALA A 106 -5.08 -16.88 -14.87
C ALA A 106 -6.30 -16.21 -14.19
N SER A 107 -6.22 -15.93 -12.88
CA SER A 107 -7.18 -15.10 -12.17
C SER A 107 -6.87 -13.62 -12.35
N ASN A 108 -6.94 -13.15 -13.60
CA ASN A 108 -7.56 -11.84 -13.78
C ASN A 108 -8.97 -12.00 -13.21
N GLN A 109 -9.22 -11.48 -12.00
CA GLN A 109 -10.58 -11.09 -11.64
C GLN A 109 -10.96 -9.97 -12.62
N ILE A 110 -11.38 -10.36 -13.83
CA ILE A 110 -11.90 -9.47 -14.88
C ILE A 110 -13.15 -8.73 -14.37
N GLU A 111 -13.68 -9.09 -13.22
CA GLU A 111 -14.93 -8.54 -12.72
C GLU A 111 -14.78 -7.20 -11.98
N PHE A 112 -13.58 -6.78 -11.52
CA PHE A 112 -13.45 -5.48 -10.85
C PHE A 112 -12.06 -4.83 -10.99
N ASP A 113 -11.92 -3.97 -12.00
CA ASP A 113 -10.91 -2.91 -12.00
C ASP A 113 -11.37 -1.77 -11.05
N PHE A 114 -11.03 -1.90 -9.76
CA PHE A 114 -11.36 -0.90 -8.73
C PHE A 114 -10.48 0.36 -8.78
N PHE A 115 -9.34 0.32 -9.50
CA PHE A 115 -8.38 1.43 -9.57
C PHE A 115 -8.39 2.16 -10.92
N GLY A 116 -9.08 1.61 -11.93
CA GLY A 116 -9.40 2.24 -13.21
C GLY A 116 -10.70 3.06 -13.22
N GLY A 117 -11.21 3.46 -12.05
CA GLY A 117 -12.17 4.57 -11.96
C GLY A 117 -13.65 4.23 -12.17
N ASN A 118 -14.13 3.05 -11.79
CA ASN A 118 -15.57 2.79 -11.72
C ASN A 118 -16.05 2.70 -10.27
N VAL A 119 -16.52 3.84 -9.77
CA VAL A 119 -17.32 3.96 -8.56
C VAL A 119 -18.61 3.16 -8.75
N SER A 120 -18.81 2.13 -7.94
CA SER A 120 -19.93 1.19 -7.93
C SER A 120 -21.29 1.80 -7.53
N ILE A 121 -21.51 3.09 -7.80
CA ILE A 121 -22.78 3.84 -7.61
C ILE A 121 -23.51 4.05 -8.96
N ALA A 122 -22.88 3.69 -10.09
CA ALA A 122 -23.35 4.04 -11.42
C ALA A 122 -24.72 3.46 -11.82
N PHE A 123 -25.01 2.19 -11.51
CA PHE A 123 -26.20 1.52 -12.07
C PHE A 123 -27.52 2.08 -11.54
N GLN A 124 -27.68 2.22 -10.22
CA GLN A 124 -28.93 2.74 -9.64
C GLN A 124 -29.19 4.20 -10.02
N PHE A 125 -28.12 5.01 -10.13
CA PHE A 125 -28.23 6.39 -10.59
C PHE A 125 -28.62 6.45 -12.07
N GLN A 126 -27.99 5.64 -12.92
CA GLN A 126 -28.31 5.56 -14.34
C GLN A 126 -29.75 5.07 -14.57
N ASP A 127 -30.21 4.07 -13.83
CA ASP A 127 -31.58 3.56 -13.90
C ASP A 127 -32.58 4.65 -13.50
N ALA A 128 -32.36 5.32 -12.37
CA ALA A 128 -33.25 6.37 -11.89
C ALA A 128 -33.31 7.59 -12.84
N VAL A 129 -32.19 7.99 -13.45
CA VAL A 129 -32.16 9.06 -14.44
C VAL A 129 -32.86 8.64 -15.73
N THR A 130 -32.62 7.41 -16.19
CA THR A 130 -33.26 6.86 -17.39
C THR A 130 -34.77 6.80 -17.24
N ASP A 131 -35.26 6.31 -16.10
CA ASP A 131 -36.68 6.28 -15.76
C ASP A 131 -37.31 7.67 -15.71
N ARG A 132 -36.58 8.66 -15.19
CA ARG A 132 -37.05 10.04 -15.14
C ARG A 132 -37.12 10.68 -16.52
N LEU A 133 -36.10 10.46 -17.35
CA LEU A 133 -36.08 10.98 -18.72
C LEU A 133 -37.14 10.29 -19.59
N ASN A 134 -37.40 9.00 -19.42
CA ASN A 134 -38.50 8.32 -20.08
C ASN A 134 -39.88 8.92 -19.74
N LYS A 135 -40.06 9.43 -18.53
CA LYS A 135 -41.32 10.05 -18.08
C LYS A 135 -41.47 11.53 -18.46
N GLN A 136 -40.35 12.26 -18.54
CA GLN A 136 -40.35 13.73 -18.64
C GLN A 136 -39.89 14.26 -20.00
N ALA A 137 -39.19 13.47 -20.81
CA ALA A 137 -38.65 13.95 -22.08
C ALA A 137 -39.79 14.18 -23.10
N PRO A 138 -39.78 15.32 -23.83
CA PRO A 138 -40.81 15.63 -24.82
C PRO A 138 -40.73 14.74 -26.06
N THR A 139 -39.54 14.21 -26.38
CA THR A 139 -39.29 13.31 -27.51
C THR A 139 -38.21 12.30 -27.17
N LEU A 140 -38.21 11.15 -27.85
CA LEU A 140 -37.16 10.13 -27.71
C LEU A 140 -35.77 10.68 -28.08
N GLY A 141 -35.68 11.51 -29.11
CA GLY A 141 -34.41 12.16 -29.48
C GLY A 141 -33.87 13.10 -28.40
N ALA A 142 -34.75 13.80 -27.67
CA ALA A 142 -34.34 14.65 -26.55
C ALA A 142 -33.88 13.82 -25.35
N ARG A 143 -34.53 12.67 -25.09
CA ARG A 143 -34.09 11.70 -24.08
C ARG A 143 -32.68 11.18 -24.38
N ASP A 144 -32.46 10.72 -25.61
CA ASP A 144 -31.20 10.09 -25.99
C ASP A 144 -30.03 11.09 -25.99
N ARG A 145 -30.27 12.34 -26.43
CA ARG A 145 -29.29 13.42 -26.26
C ARG A 145 -28.99 13.70 -24.80
N ALA A 146 -29.99 13.77 -23.94
CA ALA A 146 -29.78 14.03 -22.50
C ALA A 146 -28.95 12.91 -21.84
N LEU A 147 -29.20 11.65 -22.21
CA LEU A 147 -28.39 10.51 -21.75
C LEU A 147 -26.95 10.58 -22.29
N ALA A 148 -26.77 10.91 -23.57
CA ALA A 148 -25.45 11.08 -24.17
C ALA A 148 -24.65 12.21 -23.48
N THR A 149 -25.29 13.35 -23.21
CA THR A 149 -24.70 14.48 -22.48
C THR A 149 -24.30 14.08 -21.07
N LEU A 150 -25.16 13.36 -20.34
CA LEU A 150 -24.83 12.85 -19.00
C LEU A 150 -23.64 11.88 -19.04
N GLY A 151 -23.57 11.01 -20.05
CA GLY A 151 -22.43 10.13 -20.26
C GLY A 151 -21.11 10.91 -20.41
N GLN A 152 -21.09 11.98 -21.21
CA GLN A 152 -19.91 12.82 -21.37
C GLN A 152 -19.55 13.58 -20.08
N ILE A 153 -20.54 14.06 -19.33
CA ILE A 153 -20.32 14.70 -18.02
C ILE A 153 -19.66 13.71 -17.07
N THR A 154 -20.24 12.51 -16.91
CA THR A 154 -19.73 11.48 -15.99
C THR A 154 -18.31 11.03 -16.32
N ARG A 155 -17.96 10.95 -17.61
CA ARG A 155 -16.60 10.66 -18.09
C ARG A 155 -15.58 11.74 -17.69
N HIS A 156 -16.02 12.98 -17.50
CA HIS A 156 -15.17 14.13 -17.23
C HIS A 156 -15.28 14.63 -15.78
N LEU A 157 -15.85 13.83 -14.88
CA LEU A 157 -15.86 14.13 -13.44
C LEU A 157 -14.45 13.97 -12.85
N ALA A 158 -14.00 14.99 -12.13
CA ALA A 158 -12.75 14.92 -11.38
C ALA A 158 -12.92 14.02 -10.13
N TRP A 159 -11.83 13.32 -9.77
CA TRP A 159 -11.79 12.47 -8.58
C TRP A 159 -12.07 13.31 -7.32
N GLN A 160 -12.98 12.85 -6.47
CA GLN A 160 -13.42 13.47 -5.20
C GLN A 160 -14.25 14.76 -5.26
N SER A 161 -14.14 15.60 -6.29
CA SER A 161 -14.90 16.86 -6.32
C SER A 161 -16.30 16.74 -6.93
N TYR A 162 -16.58 15.67 -7.68
CA TYR A 162 -17.82 15.52 -8.48
C TYR A 162 -18.10 16.72 -9.41
N GLU A 163 -17.06 17.51 -9.70
CA GLU A 163 -17.13 18.62 -10.64
C GLU A 163 -16.70 18.11 -12.02
N CYS A 164 -17.45 18.50 -13.05
CA CYS A 164 -17.07 18.24 -14.43
C CYS A 164 -15.90 19.16 -14.80
N ALA A 165 -14.78 18.59 -15.24
CA ALA A 165 -13.62 19.35 -15.68
C ALA A 165 -13.83 20.11 -17.00
N LYS A 166 -14.96 19.88 -17.67
CA LYS A 166 -15.33 20.51 -18.94
C LYS A 166 -16.50 21.47 -18.77
N THR A 167 -16.43 22.58 -19.47
CA THR A 167 -17.52 23.56 -19.53
C THR A 167 -18.64 23.08 -20.44
N ALA A 168 -19.81 23.74 -20.38
CA ALA A 168 -20.92 23.43 -21.27
C ALA A 168 -20.56 23.64 -22.76
N ALA A 169 -19.69 24.62 -23.06
CA ALA A 169 -19.21 24.85 -24.42
C ALA A 169 -18.35 23.67 -24.91
N ASP A 170 -17.41 23.22 -24.08
CA ASP A 170 -16.55 22.09 -24.42
C ASP A 170 -17.34 20.79 -24.62
N LEU A 171 -18.44 20.61 -23.88
CA LEU A 171 -19.32 19.45 -24.03
C LEU A 171 -20.14 19.51 -25.32
N CYS A 172 -20.55 20.70 -25.76
CA CYS A 172 -21.25 20.89 -27.03
C CYS A 172 -20.35 20.58 -28.25
N ASP A 173 -19.04 20.79 -28.15
CA ASP A 173 -18.11 20.46 -29.24
C ASP A 173 -17.86 18.95 -29.38
N ILE A 174 -18.25 18.15 -28.38
CA ILE A 174 -18.02 16.70 -28.33
C ILE A 174 -19.27 15.89 -28.75
N LEU A 175 -20.46 16.48 -28.61
CA LEU A 175 -21.77 15.84 -28.81
C LEU A 175 -22.35 16.14 -30.19
#